data_AF-A0A5K1H9E1-F1
#
_entry.id   AF-A0A5K1H9E1-F1
#
_cell.length_a   1.000
_cell.length_b   1.000
_cell.length_c   1.000
_cell.angle_alpha   90.00
_cell.angle_beta   90.00
_cell.angle_gamma   90.00
#
_symmetry.space_group_name_H-M   'P 1'
#
loop_
_entity.id
_entity.type
_entity.pdbx_description
1 polymer ?
#
loop_
_entity_poly.entity_id
_entity_poly.type
_entity_poly.pdbx_seq_one_letter_code
_entity_poly.pdbx_strand_id
1 'polypeptide(L)'
;TTALLGDARSIIIDSGTSLTFLAKDVYGQVANAVANVINREHFYPPEQDLLCYHVEDNADPYEGLLEMTFHFTNADWKLPPSNIFGMFRSGITCLAIKDGEMPIFGNIAQQNMHV
;
A
#
# COMPACT_ATOMS: atom_id res chain seq x y z
N THR A 1 13.83 2.93 -8.64
CA THR A 1 13.19 2.82 -9.96
C THR A 1 11.86 3.52 -9.89
N THR A 2 11.70 4.64 -10.59
CA THR A 2 10.47 5.44 -10.57
C THR A 2 9.45 4.79 -11.49
N ALA A 3 8.31 4.33 -10.95
CA ALA A 3 7.18 3.91 -11.76
C ALA A 3 6.52 5.18 -12.32
N LEU A 4 6.76 5.48 -13.60
CA LEU A 4 6.08 6.57 -14.30
C LEU A 4 4.73 6.05 -14.79
N LEU A 5 3.66 6.54 -14.18
CA LEU A 5 2.28 6.33 -14.63
C LEU A 5 2.09 7.10 -15.95
N GLY A 6 2.24 6.41 -17.08
CA GLY A 6 1.93 6.95 -18.41
C GLY A 6 0.44 7.27 -18.58
N ASP A 7 0.16 8.37 -19.29
CA ASP A 7 -1.14 8.96 -19.64
C ASP A 7 -2.10 9.17 -18.47
N ALA A 8 -2.05 10.37 -17.87
CA ALA A 8 -2.88 10.90 -16.78
C ALA A 8 -4.09 10.02 -16.37
N ARG A 9 -3.83 8.89 -15.71
CA ARG A 9 -4.85 8.10 -15.06
C ARG A 9 -5.19 8.83 -13.77
N SER A 10 -6.29 9.56 -13.80
CA SER A 10 -6.87 10.17 -12.59
C SER A 10 -7.18 9.07 -11.58
N ILE A 11 -6.91 9.35 -10.32
CA ILE A 11 -7.26 8.49 -9.18
C ILE A 11 -8.33 9.19 -8.35
N ILE A 12 -9.35 8.46 -7.93
CA ILE A 12 -10.41 8.99 -7.07
C ILE A 12 -9.89 8.99 -5.64
N ILE A 13 -9.96 10.13 -4.93
CA ILE A 13 -9.70 10.16 -3.49
C ILE A 13 -11.00 9.86 -2.78
N ASP A 14 -11.09 8.70 -2.14
CA ASP A 14 -12.32 8.24 -1.50
C ASP A 14 -12.05 7.71 -0.10
N SER A 15 -12.45 8.48 0.91
CA SER A 15 -12.34 8.08 2.32
C SER A 15 -13.34 6.98 2.72
N GLY A 16 -14.33 6.67 1.87
CA GLY A 16 -15.30 5.58 2.08
C GLY A 16 -14.79 4.20 1.65
N THR A 17 -13.71 4.15 0.88
CA THR A 17 -13.05 2.91 0.47
C THR A 17 -11.82 2.65 1.34
N SER A 18 -11.71 1.47 1.97
CA SER A 18 -10.59 1.20 2.90
C SER A 18 -9.22 1.14 2.23
N LEU A 19 -9.10 0.35 1.15
CA LEU A 19 -7.84 0.08 0.45
C LEU A 19 -7.59 1.08 -0.68
N THR A 20 -6.33 1.27 -1.03
CA THR A 20 -5.97 1.94 -2.29
C THR A 20 -6.01 0.92 -3.42
N PHE A 21 -6.75 1.24 -4.50
CA PHE A 21 -6.81 0.44 -5.70
C PHE A 21 -6.03 1.09 -6.83
N LEU A 22 -5.15 0.34 -7.46
CA LEU A 22 -4.36 0.76 -8.62
C LEU A 22 -4.75 -0.09 -9.82
N ALA A 23 -4.46 0.38 -11.02
CA ALA A 23 -4.56 -0.49 -12.19
C ALA A 23 -3.61 -1.68 -12.05
N LYS A 24 -4.00 -2.84 -12.58
CA LYS A 24 -3.29 -4.12 -12.39
C LYS A 24 -1.80 -4.08 -12.75
N ASP A 25 -1.46 -3.40 -13.84
CA ASP A 25 -0.08 -3.22 -14.31
C ASP A 25 0.76 -2.37 -13.36
N VAL A 26 0.13 -1.39 -12.71
CA VAL A 26 0.77 -0.50 -11.73
C VAL A 26 0.93 -1.23 -10.40
N TYR A 27 -0.12 -1.90 -9.93
CA TYR A 27 -0.06 -2.70 -8.71
C TYR A 27 1.03 -3.78 -8.80
N GLY A 28 1.15 -4.48 -9.92
CA GLY A 28 2.21 -5.48 -10.11
C GLY A 28 3.63 -4.90 -9.94
N GLN A 29 3.88 -3.67 -10.40
CA GLN A 29 5.15 -2.99 -10.20
C GLN A 29 5.36 -2.60 -8.73
N VAL A 30 4.32 -2.07 -8.07
CA VAL A 30 4.36 -1.71 -6.64
C VAL A 30 4.61 -2.93 -5.78
N ALA A 31 3.83 -4.01 -5.94
CA ALA A 31 3.97 -5.24 -5.18
C ALA A 31 5.37 -5.86 -5.34
N ASN A 32 5.92 -5.88 -6.55
CA ASN A 32 7.28 -6.35 -6.79
C ASN A 32 8.33 -5.46 -6.12
N ALA A 33 8.17 -4.13 -6.16
CA ALA A 33 9.08 -3.21 -5.49
C ALA A 33 9.04 -3.37 -3.96
N VAL A 34 7.83 -3.49 -3.39
CA VAL A 34 7.62 -3.74 -1.96
C VAL A 34 8.30 -5.05 -1.54
N ALA A 35 8.06 -6.14 -2.27
CA ALA A 35 8.63 -7.45 -1.98
C ALA A 35 10.17 -7.49 -2.07
N ASN A 36 10.79 -6.64 -2.88
CA ASN A 36 12.24 -6.53 -2.98
C ASN A 36 12.89 -5.70 -1.85
N VAL A 37 12.12 -4.83 -1.19
CA VAL A 37 12.62 -3.96 -0.12
C VAL A 37 12.39 -4.58 1.26
N ILE A 38 11.24 -5.25 1.44
CA ILE A 38 10.87 -5.83 2.73
C ILE A 38 11.48 -7.22 2.87
N ASN A 39 12.42 -7.35 3.80
CA ASN A 39 13.02 -8.63 4.17
C ASN A 39 12.28 -9.26 5.36
N ARG A 40 11.03 -9.68 5.15
CA ARG A 40 10.18 -10.36 6.14
C ARG A 40 9.58 -11.64 5.54
N GLU A 41 9.23 -12.59 6.39
CA GLU A 41 8.58 -13.83 5.96
C GLU A 41 7.20 -13.51 5.37
N HIS A 42 6.94 -14.00 4.15
CA HIS A 42 5.66 -13.84 3.48
C HIS A 42 4.59 -14.69 4.15
N PHE A 43 3.42 -14.10 4.38
CA PHE A 43 2.21 -14.80 4.77
C PHE A 43 1.25 -14.85 3.57
N TYR A 44 0.69 -16.03 3.30
CA TYR A 44 -0.26 -16.24 2.20
C TYR A 44 -1.67 -16.42 2.78
N PRO A 45 -2.49 -15.34 2.86
CA PRO A 45 -3.85 -15.45 3.37
C PRO A 45 -4.70 -16.36 2.48
N PRO A 46 -5.47 -17.31 3.06
CA PRO A 46 -6.44 -18.09 2.29
C PRO A 46 -7.46 -17.16 1.63
N GLU A 47 -7.83 -17.46 0.39
CA GLU A 47 -8.92 -16.79 -0.34
C GLU A 47 -8.69 -15.30 -0.70
N GLN A 48 -7.61 -14.68 -0.23
CA GLN A 48 -7.28 -13.30 -0.52
C GLN A 48 -5.92 -13.21 -1.21
N ASP A 49 -5.90 -12.65 -2.41
CA ASP A 49 -4.65 -12.28 -3.09
C ASP A 49 -4.15 -10.95 -2.51
N LEU A 50 -3.45 -11.02 -1.37
CA LEU A 50 -2.84 -9.89 -0.66
C LEU A 50 -1.38 -10.19 -0.38
N LEU A 51 -0.53 -9.16 -0.50
CA LEU A 51 0.87 -9.23 -0.12
C LEU A 51 1.00 -8.98 1.39
N CYS A 52 1.29 -10.03 2.17
CA CYS A 52 1.32 -9.96 3.62
C CYS A 52 2.64 -10.50 4.19
N TYR A 53 2.98 -10.02 5.39
CA TYR A 53 4.23 -10.33 6.07
C TYR A 53 3.99 -10.64 7.54
N HIS A 54 4.82 -11.55 8.07
CA HIS A 54 4.92 -11.76 9.51
C HIS A 54 5.60 -10.56 10.19
N VAL A 55 5.02 -10.11 11.30
CA VAL A 55 5.55 -9.06 12.18
C VAL A 55 5.60 -9.58 13.61
N GLU A 56 6.51 -9.04 14.42
CA GLU A 56 6.70 -9.52 15.80
C GLU A 56 5.47 -9.19 16.66
N ASP A 57 4.91 -10.22 17.31
CA ASP A 57 3.85 -10.03 18.29
C ASP A 57 4.41 -9.19 19.46
N ASN A 58 3.78 -8.03 19.71
CA ASN A 58 4.13 -7.02 20.73
C ASN A 58 5.20 -5.96 20.37
N ALA A 59 5.73 -5.97 19.14
CA ALA A 59 6.51 -4.85 18.60
C ALA A 59 5.60 -3.87 17.84
N ASP A 60 6.13 -2.72 17.42
CA ASP A 60 5.43 -1.87 16.45
C ASP A 60 5.26 -2.66 15.14
N PRO A 61 4.02 -2.94 14.69
CA PRO A 61 3.77 -3.74 13.48
C PRO A 61 4.30 -3.09 12.20
N TYR A 62 4.73 -1.84 12.28
CA TYR A 62 5.26 -1.06 11.17
C TYR A 62 6.80 -0.93 11.20
N GLU A 63 7.47 -1.49 12.21
CA GLU A 63 8.92 -1.40 12.35
C GLU A 63 9.67 -2.12 11.22
N GLY A 64 10.55 -1.38 10.54
CA GLY A 64 11.35 -1.88 9.43
C GLY A 64 10.57 -2.04 8.12
N LEU A 65 9.33 -1.52 8.03
CA LEU A 65 8.59 -1.42 6.78
C LEU A 65 8.97 -0.13 6.02
N LEU A 66 8.67 -0.10 4.72
CA LEU A 66 9.05 1.02 3.85
C LEU A 66 8.08 2.21 3.94
N GLU A 67 8.62 3.39 3.64
CA GLU A 67 7.84 4.58 3.28
C GLU A 67 7.60 4.62 1.76
N MET A 68 6.51 5.25 1.33
CA MET A 68 6.13 5.40 -0.07
C MET A 68 5.74 6.84 -0.34
N THR A 69 5.95 7.33 -1.56
CA THR A 69 5.44 8.64 -1.99
C THR A 69 4.56 8.46 -3.21
N PHE A 70 3.34 8.96 -3.14
CA PHE A 70 2.47 9.12 -4.31
C PHE A 70 2.73 10.49 -4.93
N HIS A 71 3.24 10.48 -6.15
CA HIS A 71 3.51 11.70 -6.92
C HIS A 71 2.27 12.11 -7.72
N PHE A 72 1.63 13.20 -7.33
CA PHE A 72 0.60 13.90 -8.10
C PHE A 72 1.24 15.03 -8.93
N THR A 73 0.51 15.57 -9.92
CA THR A 73 1.05 16.53 -10.90
C THR A 73 1.80 17.72 -10.27
N ASN A 74 1.40 18.19 -9.09
CA ASN A 74 2.03 19.31 -8.40
C ASN A 74 2.19 19.08 -6.89
N ALA A 75 2.11 17.83 -6.43
CA ALA A 75 2.12 17.52 -5.00
C ALA A 75 2.65 16.11 -4.76
N ASP A 76 3.40 15.96 -3.68
CA ASP A 76 3.87 14.67 -3.19
C ASP A 76 3.09 14.30 -1.94
N TRP A 77 2.48 13.12 -1.95
CA TRP A 77 1.83 12.56 -0.79
C TRP A 77 2.72 11.48 -0.18
N LYS A 78 3.42 11.85 0.90
CA LYS A 78 4.31 10.93 1.62
C LYS A 78 3.50 10.06 2.56
N LEU A 79 3.63 8.75 2.39
CA LEU A 79 2.95 7.75 3.17
C LEU A 79 3.94 7.11 4.14
N PRO A 80 3.74 7.22 5.46
CA PRO A 80 4.45 6.39 6.41
C PRO A 80 3.93 4.93 6.30
N PRO A 81 4.65 3.96 6.88
CA PRO A 81 4.24 2.55 6.84
C PRO A 81 2.79 2.28 7.27
N SER A 82 2.28 3.01 8.28
CA SER A 82 0.90 2.88 8.78
C SER A 82 -0.17 3.23 7.75
N ASN A 83 0.19 3.97 6.71
CA ASN A 83 -0.69 4.37 5.61
C ASN A 83 -0.49 3.51 4.36
N ILE A 84 0.44 2.53 4.42
CA ILE A 84 0.77 1.60 3.33
C ILE A 84 0.36 0.18 3.72
N PHE A 85 0.42 -0.15 5.00
CA PHE A 85 0.13 -1.49 5.53
C PHE A 85 -1.01 -1.46 6.54
N GLY A 86 -1.86 -2.48 6.50
CA GLY A 86 -2.96 -2.69 7.44
C GLY A 86 -2.80 -4.01 8.19
N MET A 87 -3.11 -4.00 9.49
CA MET A 87 -3.13 -5.21 10.30
C MET A 87 -4.23 -6.17 9.79
N PHE A 88 -3.85 -7.39 9.40
CA PHE A 88 -4.79 -8.41 8.96
C PHE A 88 -5.29 -9.26 10.13
N ARG A 89 -4.36 -9.67 11.00
CA ARG A 89 -4.58 -10.33 12.29
C ARG A 89 -3.31 -10.19 13.13
N SER A 90 -3.33 -10.59 14.40
CA SER A 90 -2.11 -10.57 15.25
C SER A 90 -0.93 -11.22 14.53
N GLY A 91 0.21 -10.53 14.55
CA GLY A 91 1.45 -10.98 13.93
C GLY A 91 1.48 -10.94 12.41
N ILE A 92 0.44 -10.41 11.73
CA ILE A 92 0.37 -10.33 10.26
C ILE A 92 -0.10 -8.95 9.80
N THR A 93 0.75 -8.31 9.00
CA THR A 93 0.42 -7.06 8.30
C THR A 93 0.35 -7.29 6.80
N CYS A 94 -0.56 -6.60 6.11
CA CYS A 94 -0.75 -6.74 4.67
C CYS A 94 -0.65 -5.38 3.97
N LEU A 95 -0.18 -5.37 2.73
CA LEU A 95 -0.19 -4.20 1.89
C LEU A 95 -1.64 -3.71 1.70
N ALA A 96 -1.90 -2.45 2.06
CA ALA A 96 -3.20 -1.80 1.93
C ALA A 96 -3.42 -1.19 0.53
N ILE A 97 -2.69 -1.71 -0.46
CA ILE A 97 -2.75 -1.35 -1.87
C ILE A 97 -3.00 -2.64 -2.65
N LYS A 98 -3.95 -2.63 -3.58
CA LYS A 98 -4.29 -3.77 -4.44
C LYS A 98 -4.60 -3.32 -5.86
N ASP A 99 -4.62 -4.25 -6.81
CA ASP A 99 -5.23 -4.00 -8.11
C ASP A 99 -6.76 -3.87 -8.04
N GLY A 100 -7.32 -3.00 -8.88
CA GLY A 100 -8.76 -2.82 -9.04
C GLY A 100 -9.10 -2.24 -10.41
N GLU A 101 -10.35 -2.40 -10.84
CA GLU A 101 -10.84 -1.85 -12.11
C GLU A 101 -10.82 -0.31 -12.12
N MET A 102 -11.12 0.29 -10.96
CA MET A 102 -11.17 1.72 -10.76
C MET A 102 -10.03 2.16 -9.84
N PRO A 103 -9.13 3.07 -10.28
CA PRO A 103 -8.10 3.61 -9.42
C PRO A 103 -8.71 4.46 -8.30
N ILE A 104 -8.43 4.09 -7.04
CA ILE A 104 -8.94 4.75 -5.84
C ILE A 104 -7.80 4.92 -4.84
N PHE A 105 -7.63 6.12 -4.29
CA PHE A 105 -6.77 6.41 -3.17
C PHE A 105 -7.60 6.31 -1.89
N GLY A 106 -7.41 5.20 -1.17
CA GLY A 106 -8.31 4.79 -0.09
C GLY A 106 -8.04 5.46 1.25
N ASN A 107 -8.90 5.16 2.22
CA ASN A 107 -8.90 5.71 3.56
C ASN A 107 -7.58 5.51 4.30
N ILE A 108 -7.01 4.30 4.28
CA ILE A 108 -5.75 4.00 5.00
C ILE A 108 -4.63 4.93 4.53
N ALA A 109 -4.54 5.23 3.24
CA ALA A 109 -3.52 6.13 2.70
C ALA A 109 -3.73 7.61 3.10
N GLN A 110 -4.92 7.97 3.58
CA GLN A 110 -5.30 9.33 3.96
C GLN A 110 -5.18 9.61 5.47
N GLN A 111 -5.17 8.57 6.32
CA GLN A 111 -5.23 8.73 7.77
C GLN A 111 -4.09 9.58 8.34
N ASN A 112 -4.39 10.44 9.30
CA ASN A 112 -3.41 11.26 10.03
C ASN A 112 -2.56 12.17 9.13
N MET A 113 -3.03 12.47 7.92
CA MET A 113 -2.41 13.41 7.00
C MET A 113 -3.10 14.77 7.09
N HIS A 114 -2.31 15.84 7.00
CA HIS A 114 -2.83 17.18 6.80
C HIS A 114 -2.77 17.50 5.30
N VAL A 115 -3.88 17.98 4.75
CA VAL A 115 -4.07 18.26 3.33
C VAL A 115 -4.36 19.74 3.15
#